data_AF-A0A2D8NQF2-F1
#
_entry.id   AF-A0A2D8NQF2-F1
#
_cell.length_a   1.000
_cell.length_b   1.000
_cell.length_c   1.000
_cell.angle_alpha   90.00
_cell.angle_beta   90.00
_cell.angle_gamma   90.00
#
_symmetry.space_group_name_H-M   'P 1'
#
loop_
_entity.id
_entity.type
_entity.pdbx_description
1 polymer ?
#
loop_
_entity_poly.entity_id
_entity_poly.type
_entity_poly.pdbx_seq_one_letter_code
_entity_poly.pdbx_strand_id
1 'polypeptide(L)'
;MPGPCLLCGGSRGTRADDGWRCAVCLWRYGDAPDADLPPPRVDVVYYLRFDARVKIGTSARPRQRLAAIRHDELLAFEPGDRARERERHIRFAALREGGEWFRADRDLLSFVADLRGDTDPWHAYARWIGDAYRARG
;
A
#
# COMPACT_ATOMS: atom_id res chain seq x y z
N MET A 1 -16.90 -15.31 -1.58
CA MET A 1 -16.10 -16.55 -1.74
C MET A 1 -16.36 -17.44 -0.52
N PRO A 2 -16.13 -18.77 -0.61
CA PRO A 2 -16.43 -19.69 0.50
C PRO A 2 -15.54 -19.54 1.74
N GLY A 3 -14.40 -18.84 1.65
CA GLY A 3 -13.50 -18.58 2.78
C GLY A 3 -12.55 -17.41 2.51
N PRO A 4 -11.62 -17.12 3.45
CA PRO A 4 -10.66 -16.05 3.30
C PRO A 4 -9.70 -16.33 2.13
N CYS A 5 -9.28 -15.27 1.44
CA CYS A 5 -8.26 -15.34 0.41
C CYS A 5 -6.91 -15.77 1.02
N LEU A 6 -6.27 -16.80 0.47
CA LEU A 6 -4.96 -17.27 0.93
C LEU A 6 -3.82 -16.24 0.72
N LEU A 7 -4.01 -15.26 -0.17
CA LEU A 7 -3.01 -14.21 -0.42
C LEU A 7 -3.15 -13.00 0.51
N CYS A 8 -4.36 -12.48 0.71
CA CYS A 8 -4.58 -11.23 1.45
C CYS A 8 -5.51 -11.33 2.67
N GLY A 9 -6.14 -12.47 2.90
CA GLY A 9 -7.12 -12.66 3.98
C GLY A 9 -8.53 -12.12 3.70
N GLY A 10 -8.76 -11.44 2.57
CA GLY A 10 -10.07 -10.87 2.23
C GLY A 10 -11.18 -11.93 2.12
N SER A 11 -12.36 -11.63 2.68
CA SER A 11 -13.51 -12.55 2.74
C SER A 11 -14.52 -12.38 1.61
N ARG A 12 -14.49 -11.23 0.92
CA ARG A 12 -15.37 -10.94 -0.24
C ARG A 12 -14.70 -11.38 -1.55
N GLY A 13 -15.53 -11.72 -2.52
CA GLY A 13 -15.06 -11.96 -3.88
C GLY A 13 -16.17 -11.93 -4.90
N THR A 14 -15.77 -12.00 -6.15
CA THR A 14 -16.62 -11.94 -7.34
C THR A 14 -16.52 -13.28 -8.07
N ARG A 15 -17.63 -13.75 -8.63
CA ARG A 15 -17.65 -14.94 -9.50
C ARG A 15 -17.10 -14.58 -10.89
N ALA A 16 -16.20 -15.41 -11.39
CA ALA A 16 -15.67 -15.42 -12.75
C ALA A 16 -15.79 -16.84 -13.33
N ASP A 17 -15.50 -16.99 -14.61
CA ASP A 17 -15.62 -18.27 -15.34
C ASP A 17 -14.70 -19.36 -14.75
N ASP A 18 -13.55 -18.96 -14.22
CA ASP A 18 -12.55 -19.85 -13.61
C ASP A 18 -12.73 -20.08 -12.11
N GLY A 19 -13.76 -19.49 -11.50
CA GLY A 19 -14.09 -19.65 -10.07
C GLY A 19 -14.31 -18.33 -9.34
N TRP A 20 -14.07 -18.34 -8.03
CA TRP A 20 -14.14 -17.12 -7.23
C TRP A 20 -12.82 -16.36 -7.29
N ARG A 21 -12.89 -15.03 -7.41
CA ARG A 21 -11.72 -14.14 -7.29
C ARG A 21 -11.91 -13.19 -6.13
N CYS A 22 -10.85 -12.98 -5.35
CA CYS A 22 -10.88 -12.08 -4.21
C CYS A 22 -11.19 -10.65 -4.65
N ALA A 23 -12.15 -9.98 -4.01
CA ALA A 23 -12.52 -8.62 -4.36
C ALA A 23 -11.35 -7.63 -4.11
N VAL A 24 -10.47 -7.95 -3.15
CA VAL A 24 -9.35 -7.11 -2.73
C VAL A 24 -8.12 -7.30 -3.61
N CYS A 25 -7.62 -8.53 -3.78
CA CYS A 25 -6.37 -8.79 -4.50
C CYS A 25 -6.56 -9.51 -5.84
N LEU A 26 -7.79 -9.89 -6.21
CA LEU A 26 -8.15 -10.62 -7.44
C LEU A 26 -7.49 -12.00 -7.56
N TRP A 27 -6.91 -12.50 -6.46
CA TRP A 27 -6.40 -13.86 -6.38
C TRP A 27 -7.54 -14.87 -6.52
N ARG A 28 -7.29 -15.94 -7.28
CA ARG A 28 -8.26 -17.02 -7.44
C ARG A 28 -8.37 -17.82 -6.14
N TYR A 29 -9.59 -18.03 -5.69
CA TYR A 29 -9.86 -18.76 -4.45
C TYR A 29 -9.44 -20.23 -4.59
N GLY A 30 -8.71 -20.73 -3.59
CA GLY A 30 -8.19 -22.10 -3.56
C GLY A 30 -6.74 -22.20 -4.03
N ASP A 31 -6.28 -21.28 -4.87
CA ASP A 31 -4.88 -21.24 -5.30
C ASP A 31 -3.99 -20.72 -4.16
N ALA A 32 -2.76 -21.22 -4.08
CA ALA A 32 -1.73 -20.74 -3.17
C ALA A 32 -0.57 -20.13 -3.99
N PRO A 33 0.08 -19.06 -3.50
CA PRO A 33 1.36 -18.65 -4.06
C PRO A 33 2.35 -19.81 -4.06
N ASP A 34 3.13 -19.95 -5.14
CA ASP A 34 4.22 -20.91 -5.19
C ASP A 34 5.20 -20.63 -4.04
N ALA A 35 5.37 -21.61 -3.16
CA ALA A 35 6.20 -21.49 -1.96
C ALA A 35 7.70 -21.53 -2.28
N ASP A 36 8.08 -22.05 -3.45
CA ASP A 36 9.48 -22.14 -3.88
C ASP A 36 9.96 -20.84 -4.53
N LEU A 37 9.04 -19.93 -4.88
CA LEU A 37 9.36 -18.62 -5.43
C LEU A 37 9.31 -17.51 -4.38
N PRO A 38 10.28 -16.58 -4.37
CA PRO A 38 10.21 -15.43 -3.48
C PRO A 38 8.98 -14.56 -3.82
N PRO A 39 8.28 -13.99 -2.81
CA PRO A 39 7.17 -13.08 -3.05
C PRO A 39 7.56 -11.92 -3.98
N PRO A 40 6.60 -11.39 -4.78
CA PRO A 40 6.84 -10.22 -5.59
C PRO A 40 7.23 -9.02 -4.74
N ARG A 41 8.23 -8.30 -5.23
CA ARG A 41 8.62 -7.01 -4.67
C ARG A 41 7.66 -5.95 -5.20
N VAL A 42 6.97 -5.28 -4.27
CA VAL A 42 6.17 -4.09 -4.54
C VAL A 42 6.65 -3.00 -3.59
N ASP A 43 7.40 -2.04 -4.15
CA ASP A 43 7.85 -0.86 -3.41
C ASP A 43 6.72 0.17 -3.33
N VAL A 44 6.54 0.74 -2.15
CA VAL A 44 5.56 1.80 -1.89
C VAL A 44 6.20 2.99 -1.19
N VAL A 45 5.72 4.18 -1.52
CA VAL A 45 5.82 5.37 -0.68
C VAL A 45 4.63 5.38 0.27
N TYR A 46 4.88 5.57 1.56
CA TYR A 46 3.86 5.63 2.60
C TYR A 46 3.75 7.04 3.18
N TYR A 47 2.54 7.37 3.58
CA TYR A 47 2.20 8.63 4.25
C TYR A 47 1.64 8.29 5.63
N LEU A 48 2.39 8.55 6.70
CA LEU A 48 1.96 8.27 8.08
C LEU A 48 1.70 9.56 8.82
N ARG A 49 0.55 9.68 9.47
CA ARG A 49 0.26 10.79 10.37
C ARG A 49 0.81 10.49 11.76
N PHE A 50 1.44 11.49 12.36
CA PHE A 50 1.78 11.49 13.77
C PHE A 50 1.62 12.92 14.30
N ASP A 51 0.61 13.14 15.14
CA ASP A 51 0.23 14.46 15.63
C ASP A 51 0.03 15.46 14.45
N ALA A 52 0.59 16.66 14.50
CA ALA A 52 0.47 17.68 13.46
C ALA A 52 1.40 17.45 12.25
N ARG A 53 1.97 16.25 12.09
CA ARG A 53 2.98 15.94 11.08
C ARG A 53 2.61 14.71 10.26
N VAL A 54 3.14 14.68 9.04
CA VAL A 54 3.08 13.55 8.13
C VAL A 54 4.51 13.11 7.80
N LYS A 55 4.78 11.83 7.97
CA LYS A 55 6.01 11.18 7.50
C LYS A 55 5.80 10.70 6.07
N ILE A 56 6.72 11.06 5.18
CA ILE A 56 6.77 10.51 3.83
C ILE A 56 8.03 9.64 3.72
N GLY A 57 7.86 8.34 3.56
CA GLY A 57 8.97 7.41 3.40
C GLY A 57 8.67 6.28 2.42
N THR A 58 9.66 5.45 2.07
CA THR A 58 9.45 4.28 1.19
C THR A 58 9.79 2.94 1.85
N SER A 59 9.18 1.85 1.36
CA SER A 59 9.50 0.49 1.77
C SER A 59 9.08 -0.57 0.74
N ALA A 60 9.89 -1.62 0.61
CA ALA A 60 9.50 -2.89 -0.03
C ALA A 60 8.74 -3.84 0.92
N ARG A 61 8.76 -3.56 2.23
CA ARG A 61 8.16 -4.39 3.29
C ARG A 61 7.34 -3.51 4.25
N PRO A 62 6.26 -2.87 3.76
CA PRO A 62 5.53 -1.86 4.52
C PRO A 62 5.00 -2.39 5.86
N ARG A 63 4.53 -3.64 5.95
CA ARG A 63 4.05 -4.20 7.24
C ARG A 63 5.14 -4.20 8.32
N GLN A 64 6.33 -4.69 7.99
CA GLN A 64 7.45 -4.73 8.92
C GLN A 64 7.92 -3.31 9.27
N ARG A 65 7.99 -2.43 8.27
CA ARG A 65 8.47 -1.05 8.46
C ARG A 65 7.53 -0.24 9.34
N LEU A 66 6.23 -0.29 9.09
CA LEU A 66 5.22 0.49 9.81
C LEU A 66 5.05 0.01 11.25
N ALA A 67 5.19 -1.29 11.52
CA ALA A 67 5.18 -1.82 12.88
C ALA A 67 6.33 -1.27 13.76
N ALA A 68 7.44 -0.85 13.14
CA ALA A 68 8.60 -0.28 13.83
C ALA A 68 8.55 1.26 13.95
N ILE A 69 7.52 1.92 13.40
CA ILE A 69 7.37 3.37 13.42
C ILE A 69 6.17 3.72 14.29
N ARG A 70 6.36 4.58 15.30
CA ARG A 70 5.23 5.17 16.02
C ARG A 70 4.47 6.13 15.10
N HIS A 71 3.18 5.88 14.92
CA HIS A 71 2.28 6.69 14.10
C HIS A 71 0.84 6.52 14.62
N ASP A 72 -0.01 7.50 14.29
CA ASP A 72 -1.43 7.47 14.65
C ASP A 72 -2.27 6.83 13.54
N GLU A 73 -1.93 7.12 12.29
CA GLU A 73 -2.71 6.68 11.13
C GLU A 73 -1.81 6.46 9.90
N LEU A 74 -2.11 5.40 9.15
CA LEU A 74 -1.64 5.23 7.77
C LEU A 74 -2.61 5.93 6.82
N LEU A 75 -2.18 7.04 6.23
CA LEU A 75 -3.04 7.86 5.37
C LEU A 75 -3.17 7.27 3.96
N ALA A 76 -2.05 6.88 3.34
CA ALA A 76 -2.05 6.28 2.00
C ALA A 76 -0.76 5.50 1.71
N PHE A 77 -0.84 4.65 0.68
CA PHE A 77 0.31 4.19 -0.09
C PHE A 77 0.27 4.74 -1.51
N GLU A 78 1.45 4.90 -2.09
CA GLU A 78 1.67 5.20 -3.50
C GLU A 78 2.67 4.19 -4.07
N PRO A 79 2.44 3.60 -5.26
CA PRO A 79 3.43 2.77 -5.91
C PRO A 79 4.70 3.56 -6.22
N GLY A 80 5.86 3.05 -5.77
CA GLY A 80 7.13 3.69 -6.05
C GLY A 80 8.21 3.44 -5.01
N ASP A 81 9.44 3.66 -5.43
CA ASP A 81 10.64 3.43 -4.65
C ASP A 81 11.24 4.77 -4.12
N ARG A 82 12.56 4.77 -3.90
CA ARG A 82 13.34 5.94 -3.48
C ARG A 82 13.23 7.13 -4.44
N ALA A 83 13.08 6.90 -5.74
CA ALA A 83 12.94 7.99 -6.70
C ALA A 83 11.61 8.72 -6.47
N ARG A 84 10.51 7.96 -6.30
CA ARG A 84 9.20 8.52 -6.00
C ARG A 84 9.17 9.24 -4.66
N GLU A 85 9.77 8.65 -3.62
CA GLU A 85 9.92 9.29 -2.32
C GLU A 85 10.61 10.68 -2.46
N ARG A 86 11.72 10.73 -3.20
CA ARG A 86 12.46 11.97 -3.45
C ARG A 86 11.61 13.00 -4.18
N GLU A 87 10.85 12.61 -5.20
CA GLU A 87 9.91 13.52 -5.87
C GLU A 87 8.90 14.11 -4.90
N ARG A 88 8.39 13.31 -3.96
CA ARG A 88 7.44 13.80 -2.95
C ARG A 88 8.09 14.73 -1.93
N HIS A 89 9.32 14.44 -1.52
CA HIS A 89 10.10 15.34 -0.68
C HIS A 89 10.37 16.68 -1.36
N ILE A 90 10.64 16.68 -2.67
CA ILE A 90 10.82 17.91 -3.46
C ILE A 90 9.49 18.66 -3.56
N ARG A 91 8.40 17.97 -3.92
CA ARG A 91 7.07 18.57 -4.06
C ARG A 91 6.59 19.28 -2.79
N PHE A 92 6.83 18.68 -1.63
CA PHE A 92 6.39 19.23 -0.34
C PHE A 92 7.53 19.86 0.46
N ALA A 93 8.62 20.27 -0.19
CA ALA A 93 9.81 20.81 0.48
C ALA A 93 9.49 22.01 1.39
N ALA A 94 8.54 22.87 1.00
CA ALA A 94 8.10 24.02 1.78
C ALA A 94 7.40 23.64 3.11
N LEU A 95 6.92 22.40 3.24
CA LEU A 95 6.28 21.87 4.44
C LEU A 95 7.24 21.07 5.32
N ARG A 96 8.50 20.86 4.88
CA ARG A 96 9.44 19.96 5.54
C ARG A 96 9.97 20.56 6.83
N GLU A 97 9.79 19.84 7.94
CA GLU A 97 10.25 20.26 9.27
C GLU A 97 11.61 19.65 9.66
N GLY A 98 12.05 18.62 8.91
CA GLY A 98 13.33 17.96 9.10
C GLY A 98 13.25 16.45 8.85
N GLY A 99 14.31 15.87 8.30
CA GLY A 99 14.33 14.45 7.95
C GLY A 99 13.18 14.09 6.99
N GLU A 100 12.39 13.08 7.32
CA GLU A 100 11.23 12.63 6.52
C GLU A 100 9.89 13.20 7.01
N TRP A 101 9.90 14.22 7.88
CA TRP A 101 8.70 14.79 8.49
C TRP A 101 8.30 16.12 7.85
N PHE A 102 6.99 16.24 7.60
CA PHE A 102 6.36 17.37 6.95
C PHE A 102 5.17 17.83 7.80
N ARG A 103 4.90 19.13 7.83
CA ARG A 103 3.71 19.69 8.47
C ARG A 103 2.45 19.12 7.80
N ALA A 104 1.46 18.72 8.59
CA ALA A 104 0.17 18.23 8.12
C ALA A 104 -0.70 19.38 7.57
N ASP A 105 -0.20 20.05 6.54
CA ASP A 105 -0.85 21.16 5.86
C ASP A 105 -1.95 20.67 4.90
N ARG A 106 -2.91 21.56 4.61
CA ARG A 106 -4.03 21.30 3.70
C ARG A 106 -3.57 20.75 2.35
N ASP A 107 -2.50 21.30 1.77
CA ASP A 107 -2.04 20.88 0.44
C ASP A 107 -1.54 19.43 0.43
N LEU A 108 -0.82 19.02 1.48
CA LEU A 108 -0.34 17.65 1.64
C LEU A 108 -1.50 16.70 1.94
N LEU A 109 -2.39 17.07 2.86
CA LEU A 109 -3.53 16.23 3.23
C LEU A 109 -4.50 16.04 2.07
N SER A 110 -4.77 17.08 1.28
CA SER A 110 -5.60 16.97 0.07
C SER A 110 -4.96 16.03 -0.95
N PHE A 111 -3.66 16.20 -1.22
CA PHE A 111 -2.94 15.29 -2.12
C PHE A 111 -3.04 13.82 -1.67
N VAL A 112 -2.86 13.56 -0.37
CA VAL A 112 -2.91 12.20 0.18
C VAL A 112 -4.32 11.63 0.15
N ALA A 113 -5.34 12.44 0.39
CA ALA A 113 -6.74 12.03 0.27
C ALA A 113 -7.09 11.65 -1.18
N ASP A 114 -6.67 12.46 -2.15
CA ASP A 114 -6.89 12.18 -3.59
C ASP A 114 -6.19 10.88 -4.02
N LEU A 115 -4.96 10.66 -3.52
CA LEU A 115 -4.22 9.42 -3.75
C LEU A 115 -4.92 8.19 -3.17
N ARG A 116 -5.47 8.30 -1.95
CA ARG A 116 -6.17 7.21 -1.27
C ARG A 116 -7.49 6.88 -1.97
N GLY A 117 -8.24 7.92 -2.38
CA GLY A 117 -9.65 7.78 -2.74
C GLY A 117 -10.43 7.05 -1.64
N ASP A 118 -11.36 6.18 -2.04
CA ASP A 118 -12.18 5.38 -1.11
C ASP A 118 -11.53 4.04 -0.73
N THR A 119 -10.28 3.79 -1.15
CA THR A 119 -9.63 2.49 -0.95
C THR A 119 -8.82 2.49 0.33
N ASP A 120 -9.02 1.45 1.17
CA ASP A 120 -8.12 1.20 2.29
C ASP A 120 -6.67 0.98 1.78
N PRO A 121 -5.65 1.62 2.38
CA PRO A 121 -4.28 1.52 1.89
C PRO A 121 -3.77 0.06 1.80
N TRP A 122 -4.13 -0.79 2.75
CA TRP A 122 -3.73 -2.20 2.71
C TRP A 122 -4.46 -2.99 1.63
N HIS A 123 -5.70 -2.62 1.30
CA HIS A 123 -6.40 -3.17 0.14
C HIS A 123 -5.74 -2.76 -1.19
N ALA A 124 -5.30 -1.50 -1.33
CA ALA A 124 -4.55 -1.05 -2.51
C ALA A 124 -3.23 -1.82 -2.65
N TYR A 125 -2.47 -1.96 -1.55
CA TYR A 125 -1.25 -2.75 -1.54
C TYR A 125 -1.49 -4.23 -1.88
N ALA A 126 -2.54 -4.84 -1.33
CA ALA A 126 -2.90 -6.22 -1.64
C ALA A 126 -3.32 -6.41 -3.11
N ARG A 127 -3.97 -5.42 -3.74
CA ARG A 127 -4.23 -5.40 -5.18
C ARG A 127 -2.93 -5.48 -5.97
N TRP A 128 -1.96 -4.61 -5.70
CA TRP A 128 -0.67 -4.60 -6.41
C TRP A 128 0.14 -5.88 -6.21
N ILE A 129 0.13 -6.47 -5.01
CA ILE A 129 0.75 -7.77 -4.76
C ILE A 129 0.07 -8.86 -5.60
N GLY A 130 -1.27 -8.87 -5.64
CA GLY A 130 -2.03 -9.82 -6.47
C GLY A 130 -1.74 -9.64 -7.97
N ASP A 131 -1.66 -8.40 -8.45
CA ASP A 131 -1.28 -8.09 -9.84
C ASP A 131 0.13 -8.61 -10.15
N ALA A 132 1.09 -8.38 -9.25
CA ALA A 132 2.47 -8.81 -9.43
C ALA A 132 2.64 -10.33 -9.43
N TYR A 133 1.85 -11.07 -8.65
CA TYR A 133 1.82 -12.54 -8.75
C TYR A 133 1.21 -13.00 -10.08
N ARG A 134 0.11 -12.39 -10.53
CA ARG A 134 -0.51 -12.74 -11.81
C ARG A 134 0.35 -12.42 -13.02
N ALA A 135 1.22 -11.42 -12.94
CA ALA A 135 2.14 -11.08 -14.03
C ALA A 135 3.29 -12.09 -14.21
N ARG A 136 3.46 -13.04 -13.29
CA ARG A 136 4.52 -14.06 -13.31
C ARG A 136 4.10 -15.40 -13.93
N GLY A 137 2.80 -15.61 -14.14
CA GLY A 137 2.23 -16.82 -14.74
C GLY A 137 1.39 -16.49 -15.95
#